data_AF-A0A7S4Q615-F1
#
_entry.id   AF-A0A7S4Q615-F1
#
_cell.length_a   1.000
_cell.length_b   1.000
_cell.length_c   1.000
_cell.angle_alpha   90.00
_cell.angle_beta   90.00
_cell.angle_gamma   90.00
#
_symmetry.space_group_name_H-M   'P 1'
#
loop_
_entity.id
_entity.type
_entity.pdbx_description
1 polymer ?
#
loop_
_entity_poly.entity_id
_entity_poly.type
_entity_poly.pdbx_seq_one_letter_code
_entity_poly.pdbx_strand_id
1 'polypeptide(L)'
;TTVSALCEALSDHFGLPAAELAAFSGQRQLGGDERVAPRAAVDLWPLSRLEVSVCTCCCGRGIGDVEVFVNPDSNKADDGNACLGKPHFSGKTDDKGICRLTVTSDEHDLCITPPVAALENVDGSAGRGYGRRTVCVGRAAAQREEVGVDTPIYVYAVPQPDSHESDVVAEPKCLSVFACADLRRVPSDAQHVSGTLRAAGHTDIRLGSPTDAVSVVWKEPAESHAGGDDKVCPLLGLSVDVLPSSDLLWEASEASPSGPPCGYLRLVPGPALLGCLKKSFVLRLEQRPDLRLALEDFPDVGSVIRRAAEELRCEPGDIGVFNLEGTKRSEAAAVQPGQVFLADFLAPLTVRVLVPES
;
A
#
# COMPACT_ATOMS: atom_id res chain seq x y z
N THR A 1 0.33 12.89 54.22
CA THR A 1 0.67 11.51 53.82
C THR A 1 1.12 11.54 52.37
N THR A 2 2.07 10.70 51.96
CA THR A 2 2.40 10.56 50.53
C THR A 2 1.39 9.64 49.85
N VAL A 3 1.31 9.69 48.52
CA VAL A 3 0.43 8.80 47.75
C VAL A 3 0.81 7.33 47.96
N SER A 4 2.10 6.97 47.93
CA SER A 4 2.53 5.58 48.17
C SER A 4 2.10 5.07 49.54
N ALA A 5 2.27 5.87 50.59
CA ALA A 5 1.84 5.50 51.95
C ALA A 5 0.31 5.41 52.06
N LEU A 6 -0.43 6.21 51.27
CA LEU A 6 -1.88 6.13 51.19
C LEU A 6 -2.31 4.82 50.50
N CYS A 7 -1.67 4.45 49.39
CA CYS A 7 -1.93 3.18 48.68
C CYS A 7 -1.59 1.97 49.55
N GLU A 8 -0.46 2.00 50.27
CA GLU A 8 -0.08 0.95 51.23
C GLU A 8 -1.09 0.82 52.38
N ALA A 9 -1.56 1.94 52.94
CA ALA A 9 -2.52 1.90 54.04
C ALA A 9 -3.89 1.35 53.62
N LEU A 10 -4.21 1.41 52.32
CA LEU A 10 -5.51 1.02 51.79
C LEU A 10 -5.46 -0.26 50.95
N SER A 11 -4.30 -0.86 50.73
CA SER A 11 -4.13 -2.10 49.94
C SER A 11 -5.05 -3.22 50.43
N ASP A 12 -5.09 -3.42 51.74
CA ASP A 12 -5.91 -4.46 52.38
C ASP A 12 -7.41 -4.22 52.21
N HIS A 13 -7.82 -2.95 52.12
CA HIS A 13 -9.23 -2.59 51.90
C HIS A 13 -9.69 -2.91 50.48
N PHE A 14 -8.80 -2.72 49.50
CA PHE A 14 -9.06 -3.06 48.10
C PHE A 14 -8.79 -4.54 47.78
N GLY A 15 -8.11 -5.26 48.66
CA GLY A 15 -7.66 -6.62 48.40
C GLY A 15 -6.63 -6.72 47.27
N LEU A 16 -5.88 -5.64 47.03
CA LEU A 16 -4.91 -5.50 45.94
C LEU A 16 -3.57 -5.03 46.49
N PRO A 17 -2.43 -5.44 45.89
CA PRO A 17 -1.13 -4.86 46.23
C PRO A 17 -1.12 -3.34 46.05
N ALA A 18 -0.38 -2.61 46.90
CA ALA A 18 -0.28 -1.15 46.80
C ALA A 18 0.23 -0.67 45.42
N ALA A 19 1.06 -1.48 44.74
CA ALA A 19 1.56 -1.20 43.39
C ALA A 19 0.47 -1.31 42.29
N GLU A 20 -0.68 -1.91 42.60
CA GLU A 20 -1.84 -2.02 41.73
C GLU A 20 -2.92 -0.98 42.08
N LEU A 21 -2.58 0.05 42.86
CA LEU A 21 -3.46 1.16 43.18
C LEU A 21 -2.87 2.48 42.70
N ALA A 22 -3.68 3.30 42.04
CA ALA A 22 -3.33 4.67 41.67
C ALA A 22 -4.24 5.68 42.38
N ALA A 23 -3.64 6.79 42.82
CA ALA A 23 -4.34 7.91 43.42
C ALA A 23 -4.54 9.04 42.41
N PHE A 24 -5.72 9.65 42.42
CA PHE A 24 -6.12 10.73 41.52
C PHE A 24 -6.67 11.92 42.31
N SER A 25 -6.38 13.12 41.83
CA SER A 25 -7.04 14.36 42.30
C SER A 25 -7.79 14.98 41.13
N GLY A 26 -9.11 14.81 41.12
CA GLY A 26 -9.91 15.04 39.92
C GLY A 26 -9.48 14.06 38.83
N GLN A 27 -9.12 14.57 37.65
CA GLN A 27 -8.65 13.74 36.53
C GLN A 27 -7.13 13.49 36.54
N ARG A 28 -6.35 14.17 37.38
CA ARG A 28 -4.89 14.02 37.35
C ARG A 28 -4.44 12.86 38.23
N GLN A 29 -3.68 11.91 37.66
CA GLN A 29 -2.96 10.92 38.44
C GLN A 29 -1.85 11.59 39.26
N LEU A 30 -1.80 11.28 40.55
CA LEU A 30 -0.78 11.78 41.47
C LEU A 30 0.45 10.88 41.46
N GLY A 31 1.65 11.46 41.58
CA GLY A 31 2.89 10.68 41.70
C GLY A 31 3.01 10.03 43.07
N GLY A 32 3.68 8.87 43.18
CA GLY A 32 3.82 8.13 44.45
C GLY A 32 4.41 8.96 45.61
N ASP A 33 5.38 9.83 45.30
CA ASP A 33 6.03 10.72 46.29
C ASP A 33 5.25 12.02 46.54
N GLU A 34 4.18 12.28 45.80
CA GLU A 34 3.37 13.49 45.93
C GLU A 34 2.67 13.50 47.29
N ARG A 35 2.71 14.65 47.97
CA ARG A 35 2.07 14.81 49.29
C ARG A 35 0.60 15.12 49.11
N VAL A 36 -0.24 14.31 49.74
CA VAL A 36 -1.68 14.57 49.86
C VAL A 36 -1.90 15.54 51.02
N ALA A 37 -2.47 16.70 50.70
CA ALA A 37 -2.81 17.72 51.70
C ALA A 37 -3.91 17.20 52.65
N PRO A 38 -3.89 17.58 53.94
CA PRO A 38 -4.98 17.25 54.84
C PRO A 38 -6.33 17.69 54.27
N ARG A 39 -7.33 16.81 54.33
CA ARG A 39 -8.70 17.02 53.81
C ARG A 39 -8.81 17.18 52.29
N ALA A 40 -7.76 16.91 51.52
CA ALA A 40 -7.90 16.78 50.07
C ALA A 40 -8.77 15.57 49.71
N ALA A 41 -9.61 15.71 48.69
CA ALA A 41 -10.30 14.58 48.08
C ALA A 41 -9.33 13.88 47.12
N VAL A 42 -9.12 12.58 47.33
CA VAL A 42 -8.27 11.73 46.50
C VAL A 42 -9.03 10.45 46.22
N ASP A 43 -9.16 10.13 44.94
CA ASP A 43 -9.79 8.89 44.49
C ASP A 43 -8.72 7.82 44.29
N LEU A 44 -8.99 6.59 44.74
CA LEU A 44 -8.12 5.45 44.56
C LEU A 44 -8.76 4.46 43.62
N TRP A 45 -8.03 4.12 42.56
CA TRP A 45 -8.51 3.24 41.51
C TRP A 45 -7.58 2.04 41.36
N PRO A 46 -8.14 0.81 41.23
CA PRO A 46 -7.39 -0.35 40.80
C PRO A 46 -6.74 -0.13 39.44
N LEU A 47 -5.48 -0.55 39.34
CA LEU A 47 -4.73 -0.63 38.11
C LEU A 47 -4.77 -2.05 37.54
N SER A 48 -4.73 -2.14 36.23
CA SER A 48 -4.71 -3.40 35.50
C SER A 48 -3.73 -3.31 34.34
N ARG A 49 -3.12 -4.45 34.01
CA ARG A 49 -2.16 -4.54 32.91
C ARG A 49 -2.92 -4.75 31.61
N LEU A 50 -2.70 -3.84 30.66
CA LEU A 50 -3.21 -3.90 29.31
C LEU A 50 -2.04 -4.13 28.35
N GLU A 51 -2.06 -5.24 27.63
CA GLU A 51 -1.14 -5.52 26.54
C GLU A 51 -1.83 -5.24 25.21
N VAL A 52 -1.38 -4.21 24.49
CA VAL A 52 -1.90 -3.84 23.18
C VAL A 52 -0.95 -4.38 22.12
N SER A 53 -1.45 -5.25 21.26
CA SER A 53 -0.73 -5.85 20.14
C SER A 53 -1.18 -5.17 18.85
N VAL A 54 -0.34 -4.32 18.28
CA VAL A 54 -0.59 -3.63 17.01
C VAL A 54 0.04 -4.42 15.87
N CYS A 55 -0.77 -4.89 14.94
CA CYS A 55 -0.34 -5.78 13.87
C CYS A 55 -0.82 -5.32 12.50
N THR A 56 -0.14 -5.76 11.45
CA THR A 56 -0.58 -5.53 10.07
C THR A 56 -1.79 -6.41 9.76
N CYS A 57 -2.82 -5.84 9.14
CA CYS A 57 -3.99 -6.63 8.72
C CYS A 57 -3.62 -7.75 7.72
N CYS A 58 -2.58 -7.58 6.91
CA CYS A 58 -2.22 -8.56 5.87
C CYS A 58 -1.68 -9.89 6.40
N CYS A 59 -0.96 -9.92 7.53
CA CYS A 59 -0.36 -11.17 8.02
C CYS A 59 -0.23 -11.24 9.54
N GLY A 60 -0.83 -10.30 10.28
CA GLY A 60 -0.77 -10.26 11.74
C GLY A 60 0.62 -9.96 12.30
N ARG A 61 1.55 -9.47 11.48
CA ARG A 61 2.90 -9.15 11.97
C ARG A 61 2.86 -7.85 12.77
N GLY A 62 3.50 -7.87 13.94
CA GLY A 62 3.67 -6.70 14.78
C GLY A 62 4.27 -5.48 14.07
N ILE A 63 3.79 -4.30 14.42
CA ILE A 63 4.29 -3.01 13.92
C ILE A 63 4.95 -2.29 15.09
N GLY A 64 6.27 -2.06 15.00
CA GLY A 64 7.03 -1.36 16.05
C GLY A 64 6.95 0.16 15.98
N ASP A 65 7.32 0.80 17.10
CA ASP A 65 7.36 2.26 17.30
C ASP A 65 6.00 2.97 17.11
N VAL A 66 4.90 2.21 17.19
CA VAL A 66 3.54 2.74 17.13
C VAL A 66 3.19 3.35 18.48
N GLU A 67 2.71 4.59 18.50
CA GLU A 67 2.24 5.24 19.73
C GLU A 67 0.83 4.76 20.08
N VAL A 68 0.67 4.32 21.31
CA VAL A 68 -0.59 3.82 21.88
C VAL A 68 -0.99 4.74 23.01
N PHE A 69 -2.22 5.26 22.93
CA PHE A 69 -2.82 6.14 23.93
C PHE A 69 -4.09 5.51 24.48
N VAL A 70 -4.30 5.62 25.79
CA VAL A 70 -5.51 5.13 26.46
C VAL A 70 -6.10 6.26 27.29
N ASN A 71 -7.34 6.62 26.98
CA ASN A 71 -8.06 7.71 27.64
C ASN A 71 -9.28 7.19 28.42
N PRO A 72 -9.45 7.56 29.70
CA PRO A 72 -10.48 7.02 30.59
C PRO A 72 -11.89 7.64 30.44
N ASP A 73 -12.18 8.39 29.37
CA ASP A 73 -13.46 9.10 29.21
C ASP A 73 -13.93 9.07 27.74
N SER A 74 -14.69 8.04 27.35
CA SER A 74 -15.33 7.97 26.01
C SER A 74 -16.53 8.91 25.87
N ASN A 75 -17.18 9.25 26.98
CA ASN A 75 -18.48 9.93 27.03
C ASN A 75 -18.44 11.47 26.91
N LYS A 76 -17.26 12.09 26.75
CA LYS A 76 -17.13 13.57 26.62
C LYS A 76 -16.55 14.05 25.29
N ALA A 77 -16.33 13.14 24.36
CA ALA A 77 -15.64 13.40 23.10
C ALA A 77 -16.62 13.51 21.91
N ASP A 78 -17.59 14.43 21.97
CA ASP A 78 -18.50 14.69 20.83
C ASP A 78 -17.82 15.47 19.69
N ASP A 79 -16.67 16.10 19.94
CA ASP A 79 -16.04 17.03 19.00
C ASP A 79 -14.85 16.44 18.23
N GLY A 80 -14.85 15.16 17.84
CA GLY A 80 -13.92 14.59 16.84
C GLY A 80 -12.39 14.76 17.04
N ASN A 81 -11.95 15.37 18.14
CA ASN A 81 -10.60 15.90 18.35
C ASN A 81 -10.02 15.49 19.72
N ALA A 82 -10.66 14.55 20.40
CA ALA A 82 -10.31 14.10 21.75
C ALA A 82 -8.94 13.43 21.86
N CYS A 83 -8.31 13.07 20.74
CA CYS A 83 -6.94 12.57 20.71
C CYS A 83 -5.88 13.65 21.03
N LEU A 84 -6.23 14.94 21.05
CA LEU A 84 -5.31 16.04 21.31
C LEU A 84 -5.18 16.43 22.81
N GLY A 85 -5.97 15.81 23.69
CA GLY A 85 -5.76 15.93 25.13
C GLY A 85 -4.45 15.25 25.54
N LYS A 86 -3.82 15.70 26.63
CA LYS A 86 -2.67 14.97 27.20
C LYS A 86 -3.16 13.56 27.57
N PRO A 87 -2.62 12.50 26.95
CA PRO A 87 -3.07 11.14 27.22
C PRO A 87 -2.79 10.79 28.68
N HIS A 88 -3.71 10.07 29.31
CA HIS A 88 -3.53 9.59 30.68
C HIS A 88 -2.52 8.45 30.75
N PHE A 89 -2.59 7.54 29.78
CA PHE A 89 -1.65 6.44 29.64
C PHE A 89 -1.16 6.40 28.20
N SER A 90 0.16 6.32 28.03
CA SER A 90 0.79 6.28 26.72
C SER A 90 2.00 5.36 26.72
N GLY A 91 2.26 4.72 25.58
CA GLY A 91 3.45 3.94 25.36
C GLY A 91 3.72 3.74 23.87
N LYS A 92 4.81 3.05 23.57
CA LYS A 92 5.18 2.67 22.20
C LYS A 92 5.24 1.15 22.08
N THR A 93 4.91 0.64 20.91
CA THR A 93 5.08 -0.79 20.62
C THR A 93 6.55 -1.16 20.43
N ASP A 94 6.92 -2.36 20.89
CA ASP A 94 8.22 -2.96 20.62
C ASP A 94 8.34 -3.50 19.18
N ASP A 95 9.46 -4.15 18.84
CA ASP A 95 9.70 -4.75 17.52
C ASP A 95 8.71 -5.87 17.15
N LYS A 96 7.98 -6.40 18.13
CA LYS A 96 6.91 -7.38 17.97
C LYS A 96 5.53 -6.74 17.92
N GLY A 97 5.44 -5.41 17.92
CA GLY A 97 4.19 -4.67 17.89
C GLY A 97 3.46 -4.66 19.23
N ILE A 98 4.13 -4.95 20.34
CA ILE A 98 3.49 -5.05 21.66
C ILE A 98 3.78 -3.80 22.48
N CYS A 99 2.72 -3.17 23.00
CA CYS A 99 2.78 -2.10 23.98
C CYS A 99 2.15 -2.58 25.30
N ARG A 100 2.85 -2.41 26.42
CA ARG A 100 2.35 -2.79 27.74
C ARG A 100 2.08 -1.54 28.57
N LEU A 101 0.82 -1.36 28.94
CA LEU A 101 0.32 -0.23 29.70
C LEU A 101 -0.25 -0.70 31.04
N THR A 102 -0.20 0.18 32.04
CA THR A 102 -0.90 -0.01 33.30
C THR A 102 -1.97 1.07 33.38
N VAL A 103 -3.23 0.67 33.32
CA VAL A 103 -4.40 1.55 33.18
C VAL A 103 -5.41 1.27 34.28
N THR A 104 -6.36 2.17 34.55
CA THR A 104 -7.41 1.91 35.54
C THR A 104 -8.37 0.82 35.05
N SER A 105 -8.99 0.06 35.95
CA SER A 105 -10.03 -0.90 35.56
C SER A 105 -11.35 -0.17 35.25
N ASP A 106 -11.55 0.18 33.98
CA ASP A 106 -12.77 0.83 33.46
C ASP A 106 -12.87 0.66 31.94
N GLU A 107 -13.88 1.26 31.33
CA GLU A 107 -13.95 1.49 29.88
C GLU A 107 -12.99 2.61 29.46
N HIS A 108 -12.20 2.36 28.42
CA HIS A 108 -11.26 3.33 27.86
C HIS A 108 -11.38 3.44 26.35
N ASP A 109 -11.00 4.59 25.81
CA ASP A 109 -10.69 4.74 24.40
C ASP A 109 -9.22 4.46 24.14
N LEU A 110 -8.97 3.39 23.40
CA LEU A 110 -7.68 3.08 22.82
C LEU A 110 -7.53 3.84 21.49
N CYS A 111 -6.50 4.68 21.41
CA CYS A 111 -6.12 5.41 20.21
C CYS A 111 -4.72 4.99 19.78
N ILE A 112 -4.55 4.73 18.48
CA ILE A 112 -3.28 4.28 17.90
C ILE A 112 -2.83 5.27 16.85
N THR A 113 -1.58 5.73 16.97
CA THR A 113 -0.98 6.70 16.03
C THR A 113 0.19 6.05 15.29
N PRO A 114 0.28 6.19 13.96
CA PRO A 114 1.36 5.62 13.17
C PRO A 114 2.77 6.03 13.68
N PRO A 115 3.78 5.15 13.51
CA PRO A 115 5.19 5.47 13.77
C PRO A 115 5.76 6.54 12.84
N VAL A 116 5.03 6.90 11.79
CA VAL A 116 5.43 7.90 10.81
C VAL A 116 4.41 9.03 10.87
N ALA A 117 4.83 10.28 10.68
CA ALA A 117 3.98 11.45 10.41
C ALA A 117 3.02 11.29 9.20
N ALA A 118 2.85 10.06 8.68
CA ALA A 118 2.13 9.56 7.51
C ALA A 118 0.64 9.88 7.42
N LEU A 119 0.02 10.39 8.48
CA LEU A 119 -1.41 10.65 8.51
C LEU A 119 -1.74 12.04 9.08
N GLU A 120 -0.82 13.02 8.93
CA GLU A 120 -1.27 14.42 8.95
C GLU A 120 -2.06 14.67 7.66
N ASN A 121 -3.39 14.67 7.80
CA ASN A 121 -4.35 14.79 6.72
C ASN A 121 -4.10 16.06 5.88
N VAL A 122 -4.04 15.87 4.55
CA VAL A 122 -3.94 16.94 3.54
C VAL A 122 -5.17 17.87 3.54
N ASP A 123 -6.29 17.46 4.16
CA ASP A 123 -7.56 18.21 4.13
C ASP A 123 -7.97 18.85 5.46
N GLY A 124 -7.11 18.89 6.49
CA GLY A 124 -7.42 19.53 7.78
C GLY A 124 -8.59 18.91 8.57
N SER A 125 -9.17 17.80 8.09
CA SER A 125 -9.97 16.89 8.91
C SER A 125 -9.01 16.21 9.88
N ALA A 126 -9.35 16.08 11.17
CA ALA A 126 -8.47 15.45 12.14
C ALA A 126 -8.08 14.03 11.67
N GLY A 127 -6.78 13.73 11.71
CA GLY A 127 -6.18 12.45 11.34
C GLY A 127 -7.02 11.29 11.87
N ARG A 128 -7.52 10.42 10.99
CA ARG A 128 -7.97 9.11 11.44
C ARG A 128 -6.71 8.39 11.88
N GLY A 129 -6.41 8.44 13.18
CA GLY A 129 -5.50 7.48 13.79
C GLY A 129 -5.92 6.07 13.37
N TYR A 130 -4.98 5.13 13.38
CA TYR A 130 -5.19 3.77 12.84
C TYR A 130 -6.40 3.03 13.42
N GLY A 131 -6.95 3.51 14.52
CA GLY A 131 -8.29 3.21 14.96
C GLY A 131 -8.54 3.91 16.29
N ARG A 132 -9.80 4.25 16.55
CA ARG A 132 -10.30 4.45 17.91
C ARG A 132 -11.11 3.21 18.26
N ARG A 133 -10.77 2.56 19.37
CA ARG A 133 -11.48 1.38 19.85
C ARG A 133 -11.78 1.54 21.32
N THR A 134 -13.01 1.27 21.70
CA THR A 134 -13.39 1.18 23.10
C THR A 134 -12.96 -0.17 23.65
N VAL A 135 -12.21 -0.17 24.76
CA VAL A 135 -11.71 -1.37 25.43
C VAL A 135 -12.15 -1.34 26.89
N CYS A 136 -12.75 -2.43 27.37
CA CYS A 136 -13.16 -2.55 28.76
C CYS A 136 -12.11 -3.31 29.54
N VAL A 137 -11.43 -2.67 30.49
CA VAL A 137 -10.34 -3.27 31.26
C VAL A 137 -10.85 -3.81 32.59
N GLY A 138 -10.86 -5.14 32.71
CA GLY A 138 -11.31 -5.84 33.91
C GLY A 138 -10.30 -5.85 35.07
N ARG A 139 -10.78 -6.10 36.30
CA ARG A 139 -9.96 -6.15 37.53
C ARG A 139 -9.14 -7.43 37.72
N ALA A 140 -9.30 -8.44 36.87
CA ALA A 140 -8.70 -9.76 37.07
C ALA A 140 -8.07 -10.29 35.79
N ALA A 141 -6.74 -10.47 35.84
CA ALA A 141 -5.82 -10.88 34.78
C ALA A 141 -5.36 -9.78 33.81
N ALA A 142 -4.14 -9.95 33.30
CA ALA A 142 -3.61 -9.12 32.23
C ALA A 142 -4.50 -9.30 30.99
N GLN A 143 -5.03 -8.19 30.49
CA GLN A 143 -5.86 -8.17 29.30
C GLN A 143 -4.98 -7.95 28.08
N ARG A 144 -5.28 -8.66 27.00
CA ARG A 144 -4.61 -8.49 25.72
C ARG A 144 -5.62 -8.02 24.68
N GLU A 145 -5.31 -6.91 24.03
CA GLU A 145 -6.08 -6.36 22.93
C GLU A 145 -5.25 -6.42 21.66
N GLU A 146 -5.78 -7.02 20.60
CA GLU A 146 -5.16 -7.01 19.28
C GLU A 146 -5.85 -5.96 18.41
N VAL A 147 -5.04 -5.10 17.79
CA VAL A 147 -5.53 -4.08 16.87
C VAL A 147 -4.84 -4.23 15.53
N GLY A 148 -5.63 -4.66 14.54
CA GLY A 148 -5.24 -4.67 13.15
C GLY A 148 -5.20 -3.25 12.59
N VAL A 149 -4.07 -2.91 11.97
CA VAL A 149 -3.87 -1.65 11.29
C VAL A 149 -4.21 -1.81 9.81
N ASP A 150 -5.14 -0.98 9.33
CA ASP A 150 -5.48 -0.87 7.91
C ASP A 150 -4.21 -0.70 7.07
N THR A 151 -4.11 -1.49 6.01
CA THR A 151 -2.95 -1.50 5.11
C THR A 151 -3.34 -0.84 3.78
N PRO A 152 -3.40 0.50 3.70
CA PRO A 152 -3.67 1.18 2.44
C PRO A 152 -2.51 0.94 1.48
N ILE A 153 -2.83 0.66 0.22
CA ILE A 153 -1.85 0.53 -0.85
C ILE A 153 -2.23 1.52 -1.95
N TYR A 154 -1.28 2.36 -2.33
CA TYR A 154 -1.41 3.30 -3.43
C TYR A 154 -0.60 2.78 -4.60
N VAL A 155 -1.23 2.67 -5.78
CA VAL A 155 -0.58 2.24 -7.02
C VAL A 155 -0.61 3.39 -8.01
N TYR A 156 0.55 3.73 -8.55
CA TYR A 156 0.70 4.90 -9.41
C TYR A 156 1.83 4.71 -10.42
N ALA A 157 1.79 5.49 -11.50
CA ALA A 157 2.82 5.50 -12.53
C ALA A 157 3.60 6.81 -12.52
N VAL A 158 4.92 6.75 -12.76
CA VAL A 158 5.78 7.93 -12.87
C VAL A 158 6.60 7.83 -14.15
N PRO A 159 6.70 8.91 -14.95
CA PRO A 159 7.64 8.97 -16.07
C PRO A 159 9.06 8.63 -15.62
N GLN A 160 9.74 7.71 -16.31
CA GLN A 160 11.18 7.55 -16.08
C GLN A 160 11.93 8.72 -16.73
N PRO A 161 12.85 9.38 -16.00
CA PRO A 161 13.73 10.35 -16.61
C PRO A 161 14.61 9.62 -17.64
N ASP A 162 14.70 10.15 -18.87
CA ASP A 162 15.67 9.67 -19.82
C ASP A 162 17.07 9.89 -19.22
N SER A 163 17.85 8.81 -19.12
CA SER A 163 19.21 8.83 -18.54
C SER A 163 20.21 9.66 -19.34
N HIS A 164 19.78 10.27 -20.45
CA HIS A 164 20.59 11.13 -21.30
C HIS A 164 20.15 12.60 -21.09
N GLU A 165 21.03 13.38 -20.48
CA GLU A 165 20.94 14.84 -20.31
C GLU A 165 20.88 15.57 -21.67
N SER A 166 19.76 15.49 -22.37
CA SER A 166 19.49 16.33 -23.54
C SER A 166 18.57 17.47 -23.08
N ASP A 167 18.95 18.72 -23.35
CA ASP A 167 18.18 19.93 -23.01
C ASP A 167 16.81 20.03 -23.71
N VAL A 168 16.46 19.06 -24.56
CA VAL A 168 15.14 18.97 -25.20
C VAL A 168 14.25 18.09 -24.34
N VAL A 169 13.09 18.62 -23.94
CA VAL A 169 12.03 17.88 -23.22
C VAL A 169 11.55 16.73 -24.09
N ALA A 170 12.22 15.58 -24.00
CA ALA A 170 11.82 14.36 -24.69
C ALA A 170 10.63 13.74 -23.95
N GLU A 171 9.67 13.22 -24.71
CA GLU A 171 8.60 12.44 -24.11
C GLU A 171 9.17 11.17 -23.47
N PRO A 172 8.74 10.81 -22.24
CA PRO A 172 9.26 9.64 -21.55
C PRO A 172 9.02 8.36 -22.38
N LYS A 173 10.04 7.50 -22.43
CA LYS A 173 9.98 6.22 -23.16
C LYS A 173 9.09 5.20 -22.46
N CYS A 174 9.07 5.22 -21.13
CA CYS A 174 8.27 4.35 -20.31
C CYS A 174 7.80 5.04 -19.02
N LEU A 175 6.74 4.48 -18.42
CA LEU A 175 6.28 4.84 -17.10
C LEU A 175 6.61 3.71 -16.13
N SER A 176 7.26 4.01 -15.02
CA SER A 176 7.46 3.04 -13.93
C SER A 176 6.22 3.00 -13.05
N VAL A 177 5.71 1.80 -12.79
CA VAL A 177 4.56 1.59 -11.90
C VAL A 177 5.05 1.18 -10.54
N PHE A 178 4.66 1.95 -9.52
CA PHE A 178 5.03 1.74 -8.13
C PHE A 178 3.83 1.42 -7.27
N ALA A 179 4.08 0.74 -6.15
CA ALA A 179 3.16 0.66 -5.02
C ALA A 179 3.80 1.24 -3.76
N CYS A 180 3.02 1.91 -2.90
CA CYS A 180 3.49 2.38 -1.59
C CYS A 180 2.37 2.33 -0.53
N ALA A 181 2.75 2.43 0.74
CA ALA A 181 1.81 2.44 1.87
C ALA A 181 1.51 3.86 2.41
N ASP A 182 2.21 4.89 1.92
CA ASP A 182 2.11 6.29 2.40
C ASP A 182 1.78 7.21 1.23
N LEU A 183 0.58 7.81 1.24
CA LEU A 183 0.09 8.69 0.17
C LEU A 183 1.03 9.86 -0.10
N ARG A 184 1.74 10.37 0.91
CA ARG A 184 2.66 11.51 0.76
C ARG A 184 3.90 11.15 -0.05
N ARG A 185 4.15 9.86 -0.27
CA ARG A 185 5.21 9.36 -1.15
C ARG A 185 4.76 9.25 -2.61
N VAL A 186 3.47 9.39 -2.89
CA VAL A 186 2.95 9.48 -4.25
C VAL A 186 3.31 10.87 -4.78
N PRO A 187 4.13 10.97 -5.85
CA PRO A 187 4.47 12.25 -6.46
C PRO A 187 3.21 12.97 -6.95
N SER A 188 3.21 14.31 -6.90
CA SER A 188 2.06 15.11 -7.36
C SER A 188 1.80 15.02 -8.86
N ASP A 189 2.80 14.63 -9.64
CA ASP A 189 2.76 14.41 -11.09
C ASP A 189 2.53 12.93 -11.45
N ALA A 190 2.27 12.08 -10.44
CA ALA A 190 1.99 10.67 -10.67
C ALA A 190 0.72 10.47 -11.50
N GLN A 191 0.78 9.52 -12.42
CA GLN A 191 -0.32 9.16 -13.31
C GLN A 191 -1.11 7.99 -12.75
N HIS A 192 -2.39 7.95 -13.15
CA HIS A 192 -3.28 6.85 -12.84
C HIS A 192 -2.90 5.56 -13.57
N VAL A 193 -2.95 4.44 -12.87
CA VAL A 193 -2.81 3.10 -13.43
C VAL A 193 -4.16 2.39 -13.35
N SER A 194 -4.78 2.15 -14.50
CA SER A 194 -5.99 1.33 -14.58
C SER A 194 -5.61 -0.14 -14.70
N GLY A 195 -6.20 -1.00 -13.87
CA GLY A 195 -5.73 -2.38 -13.76
C GLY A 195 -6.39 -3.16 -12.65
N THR A 196 -5.80 -4.30 -12.34
CA THR A 196 -6.18 -5.16 -11.22
C THR A 196 -4.96 -5.42 -10.36
N LEU A 197 -5.03 -5.02 -9.09
CA LEU A 197 -4.05 -5.37 -8.07
C LEU A 197 -4.38 -6.77 -7.55
N ARG A 198 -3.38 -7.66 -7.55
CA ARG A 198 -3.47 -9.01 -7.02
C ARG A 198 -2.53 -9.18 -5.84
N ALA A 199 -3.03 -9.86 -4.82
CA ALA A 199 -2.26 -10.33 -3.67
C ALA A 199 -2.65 -11.78 -3.40
N ALA A 200 -1.70 -12.59 -2.92
CA ALA A 200 -1.95 -14.02 -2.73
C ALA A 200 -3.09 -14.23 -1.70
N GLY A 201 -4.05 -15.12 -2.02
CA GLY A 201 -5.15 -15.43 -1.11
C GLY A 201 -6.23 -14.34 -0.98
N HIS A 202 -6.21 -13.31 -1.83
CA HIS A 202 -7.20 -12.23 -1.84
C HIS A 202 -8.06 -12.18 -3.09
N THR A 203 -9.17 -11.46 -2.97
CA THR A 203 -9.95 -11.02 -4.13
C THR A 203 -9.18 -9.94 -4.88
N ASP A 204 -9.10 -10.10 -6.20
CA ASP A 204 -8.61 -9.12 -7.15
C ASP A 204 -9.26 -7.74 -6.93
N ILE A 205 -8.42 -6.70 -6.82
CA ILE A 205 -8.89 -5.34 -6.54
C ILE A 205 -8.71 -4.47 -7.78
N ARG A 206 -9.79 -3.86 -8.26
CA ARG A 206 -9.74 -2.96 -9.41
C ARG A 206 -9.12 -1.63 -9.01
N LEU A 207 -8.16 -1.17 -9.80
CA LEU A 207 -7.53 0.14 -9.66
C LEU A 207 -8.43 1.19 -10.34
N GLY A 208 -8.80 2.23 -9.59
CA GLY A 208 -9.80 3.22 -10.00
C GLY A 208 -9.22 4.61 -10.33
N SER A 209 -8.63 5.29 -9.34
CA SER A 209 -7.98 6.60 -9.50
C SER A 209 -6.62 6.62 -8.76
N PRO A 210 -5.66 7.51 -9.10
CA PRO A 210 -4.32 7.53 -8.50
C PRO A 210 -4.32 8.01 -7.04
N THR A 211 -5.32 8.82 -6.68
CA THR A 211 -5.53 9.30 -5.31
C THR A 211 -6.44 8.38 -4.49
N ASP A 212 -7.11 7.44 -5.14
CA ASP A 212 -7.98 6.48 -4.47
C ASP A 212 -7.08 5.42 -3.84
N ALA A 213 -6.93 5.50 -2.52
CA ALA A 213 -6.29 4.44 -1.76
C ALA A 213 -7.02 3.13 -2.05
N VAL A 214 -6.30 2.15 -2.57
CA VAL A 214 -6.81 0.79 -2.61
C VAL A 214 -6.55 0.20 -1.23
N SER A 215 -7.56 0.28 -0.37
CA SER A 215 -7.52 -0.48 0.86
C SER A 215 -7.64 -1.96 0.51
N VAL A 216 -6.57 -2.72 0.73
CA VAL A 216 -6.67 -4.16 0.78
C VAL A 216 -7.40 -4.48 2.09
N VAL A 217 -8.73 -4.43 2.05
CA VAL A 217 -9.56 -4.79 3.20
C VAL A 217 -9.39 -6.29 3.41
N TRP A 218 -8.46 -6.64 4.29
CA TRP A 218 -8.28 -7.99 4.73
C TRP A 218 -9.50 -8.35 5.59
N LYS A 219 -10.35 -9.24 5.07
CA LYS A 219 -11.32 -9.91 5.92
C LYS A 219 -10.52 -10.84 6.81
N GLU A 220 -10.52 -10.57 8.12
CA GLU A 220 -9.96 -11.48 9.12
C GLU A 220 -10.32 -12.92 8.74
N PRO A 221 -9.35 -13.85 8.59
CA PRO A 221 -9.69 -15.24 8.44
C PRO A 221 -10.14 -15.61 9.84
N ALA A 222 -11.46 -15.71 9.99
CA ALA A 222 -12.21 -15.79 11.25
C ALA A 222 -11.72 -16.84 12.26
N GLU A 223 -10.70 -17.64 11.94
CA GLU A 223 -10.24 -18.78 12.72
C GLU A 223 -8.71 -18.95 12.77
N SER A 224 -7.90 -17.99 12.27
CA SER A 224 -6.47 -18.23 12.08
C SER A 224 -5.51 -17.49 13.02
N HIS A 225 -5.98 -16.96 14.16
CA HIS A 225 -5.16 -16.23 15.14
C HIS A 225 -4.19 -17.09 15.99
N ALA A 226 -3.93 -18.34 15.63
CA ALA A 226 -2.76 -19.04 16.13
C ALA A 226 -1.52 -18.49 15.39
N GLY A 227 -0.85 -17.51 16.02
CA GLY A 227 0.35 -16.82 15.53
C GLY A 227 1.55 -17.75 15.27
N GLY A 228 1.48 -18.54 14.22
CA GLY A 228 2.62 -19.25 13.66
C GLY A 228 3.41 -18.32 12.74
N ASP A 229 4.72 -18.22 12.97
CA ASP A 229 5.69 -17.52 12.11
C ASP A 229 5.72 -18.02 10.64
N ASP A 230 5.02 -19.11 10.33
CA ASP A 230 5.02 -19.78 9.03
C ASP A 230 4.03 -19.21 8.01
N LYS A 231 3.24 -18.19 8.36
CA LYS A 231 2.32 -17.58 7.39
C LYS A 231 3.06 -16.62 6.46
N VAL A 232 3.17 -17.02 5.20
CA VAL A 232 3.69 -16.17 4.12
C VAL A 232 2.75 -14.97 3.95
N CYS A 233 3.31 -13.77 4.03
CA CYS A 233 2.52 -12.55 3.88
C CYS A 233 1.98 -12.44 2.43
N PRO A 234 0.67 -12.22 2.25
CA PRO A 234 0.01 -12.18 0.94
C PRO A 234 0.54 -11.05 0.03
N LEU A 235 0.99 -9.95 0.64
CA LEU A 235 1.54 -8.78 -0.04
C LEU A 235 2.98 -9.00 -0.52
N LEU A 236 3.63 -10.13 -0.20
CA LEU A 236 4.93 -10.46 -0.81
C LEU A 236 4.80 -10.84 -2.28
N GLY A 237 3.64 -11.37 -2.68
CA GLY A 237 3.29 -11.68 -4.07
C GLY A 237 2.45 -10.58 -4.71
N LEU A 238 2.58 -9.33 -4.25
CA LEU A 238 1.83 -8.21 -4.82
C LEU A 238 2.20 -8.05 -6.29
N SER A 239 1.19 -8.12 -7.17
CA SER A 239 1.36 -7.90 -8.60
C SER A 239 0.23 -7.04 -9.14
N VAL A 240 0.48 -6.39 -10.26
CA VAL A 240 -0.53 -5.59 -10.96
C VAL A 240 -0.67 -6.12 -12.37
N ASP A 241 -1.91 -6.34 -12.77
CA ASP A 241 -2.30 -6.56 -14.16
C ASP A 241 -2.86 -5.24 -14.68
N VAL A 242 -2.03 -4.46 -15.37
CA VAL A 242 -2.48 -3.19 -15.96
C VAL A 242 -3.41 -3.50 -17.13
N LEU A 243 -4.55 -2.79 -17.18
CA LEU A 243 -5.45 -2.88 -18.32
C LEU A 243 -4.73 -2.31 -19.55
N PRO A 244 -4.64 -3.06 -20.66
CA PRO A 244 -3.90 -2.59 -21.81
C PRO A 244 -4.58 -1.36 -22.42
N SER A 245 -3.93 -0.19 -22.40
CA SER A 245 -4.33 0.94 -23.26
C SER A 245 -3.93 0.64 -24.70
N SER A 246 -4.39 1.39 -25.70
CA SER A 246 -4.02 1.10 -27.10
C SER A 246 -2.52 1.27 -27.39
N ASP A 247 -1.82 2.06 -26.59
CA ASP A 247 -0.47 2.57 -26.82
C ASP A 247 0.55 2.12 -25.76
N LEU A 248 0.16 1.37 -24.74
CA LEU A 248 1.07 0.88 -23.69
C LEU A 248 1.08 -0.65 -23.58
N LEU A 249 2.27 -1.18 -23.30
CA LEU A 249 2.54 -2.58 -22.99
C LEU A 249 3.06 -2.67 -21.56
N TRP A 250 2.41 -3.51 -20.75
CA TRP A 250 2.83 -3.79 -19.38
C TRP A 250 3.93 -4.84 -19.36
N GLU A 251 4.99 -4.55 -18.60
CA GLU A 251 6.07 -5.47 -18.29
C GLU A 251 6.28 -5.49 -16.77
N ALA A 252 5.96 -6.62 -16.16
CA ALA A 252 6.13 -6.80 -14.71
C ALA A 252 7.61 -6.79 -14.35
N SER A 253 7.95 -6.12 -13.24
CA SER A 253 9.29 -6.19 -12.68
C SER A 253 9.45 -7.53 -11.96
N GLU A 254 10.60 -8.17 -12.12
CA GLU A 254 11.02 -9.21 -11.18
C GLU A 254 11.29 -8.52 -9.83
N ALA A 255 10.36 -8.65 -8.88
CA ALA A 255 10.53 -8.05 -7.57
C ALA A 255 11.81 -8.60 -6.90
N SER A 256 12.66 -7.70 -6.42
CA SER A 256 13.83 -8.11 -5.63
C SER A 256 13.37 -8.71 -4.28
N PRO A 257 13.82 -9.92 -3.89
CA PRO A 257 13.26 -10.64 -2.73
C PRO A 257 13.76 -10.17 -1.36
N SER A 258 14.65 -9.18 -1.27
CA SER A 258 15.23 -8.73 0.01
C SER A 258 14.32 -7.74 0.74
N GLY A 259 14.10 -7.97 2.05
CA GLY A 259 13.31 -7.06 2.89
C GLY A 259 12.53 -7.80 3.98
N PRO A 260 11.84 -7.07 4.88
CA PRO A 260 11.05 -7.65 5.96
C PRO A 260 10.05 -8.70 5.43
N PRO A 261 9.78 -9.80 6.16
CA PRO A 261 8.87 -10.85 5.67
C PRO A 261 7.39 -10.43 5.56
N CYS A 262 7.04 -9.19 5.90
CA CYS A 262 5.71 -8.63 5.65
C CYS A 262 5.79 -7.64 4.49
N GLY A 263 5.03 -7.87 3.43
CA GLY A 263 4.98 -6.99 2.25
C GLY A 263 4.53 -5.57 2.58
N TYR A 264 3.58 -5.37 3.49
CA TYR A 264 3.19 -4.02 3.93
C TYR A 264 4.36 -3.26 4.56
N LEU A 265 5.09 -3.91 5.48
CA LEU A 265 6.26 -3.30 6.11
C LEU A 265 7.41 -3.03 5.12
N ARG A 266 7.42 -3.66 3.93
CA ARG A 266 8.32 -3.30 2.83
C ARG A 266 7.90 -1.99 2.13
N LEU A 267 6.60 -1.71 2.06
CA LEU A 267 6.04 -0.53 1.40
C LEU A 267 6.02 0.74 2.26
N VAL A 268 6.11 0.59 3.60
CA VAL A 268 6.18 1.72 4.55
C VAL A 268 7.45 2.58 4.36
N PRO A 269 8.67 2.01 4.29
CA PRO A 269 9.88 2.81 4.13
C PRO A 269 10.05 3.42 2.74
N GLY A 270 9.30 2.98 1.73
CA GLY A 270 9.35 3.55 0.40
C GLY A 270 8.53 2.80 -0.66
N PRO A 271 8.34 3.40 -1.84
CA PRO A 271 7.65 2.77 -2.94
C PRO A 271 8.43 1.56 -3.48
N ALA A 272 7.71 0.50 -3.82
CA ALA A 272 8.24 -0.67 -4.51
C ALA A 272 7.87 -0.62 -6.00
N LEU A 273 8.85 -0.88 -6.87
CA LEU A 273 8.62 -1.00 -8.31
C LEU A 273 7.89 -2.30 -8.59
N LEU A 274 6.73 -2.22 -9.24
CA LEU A 274 5.95 -3.38 -9.67
C LEU A 274 6.19 -3.76 -11.12
N GLY A 275 6.63 -2.81 -11.95
CA GLY A 275 6.88 -3.00 -13.37
C GLY A 275 6.92 -1.69 -14.13
N CYS A 276 6.84 -1.76 -15.45
CA CYS A 276 6.84 -0.59 -16.31
C CYS A 276 5.81 -0.70 -17.44
N LEU A 277 5.34 0.45 -17.90
CA LEU A 277 4.50 0.61 -19.07
C LEU A 277 5.33 1.20 -20.20
N LYS A 278 5.59 0.39 -21.22
CA LYS A 278 6.36 0.78 -22.40
C LYS A 278 5.42 1.22 -23.51
N LYS A 279 5.79 2.24 -24.27
CA LYS A 279 5.09 2.59 -25.51
C LYS A 279 5.03 1.38 -26.43
N SER A 280 3.90 1.13 -27.06
CA SER A 280 3.66 -0.07 -27.85
C SER A 280 2.79 0.20 -29.09
N PHE A 281 2.80 -0.77 -30.00
CA PHE A 281 1.95 -0.82 -31.18
C PHE A 281 1.40 -2.25 -31.34
N VAL A 282 0.40 -2.41 -32.21
CA VAL A 282 -0.22 -3.70 -32.50
C VAL A 282 0.14 -4.14 -33.92
N LEU A 283 0.65 -5.35 -34.05
CA LEU A 283 0.90 -6.02 -35.30
C LEU A 283 -0.12 -7.15 -35.47
N ARG A 284 -1.02 -6.98 -36.45
CA ARG A 284 -1.98 -8.01 -36.84
C ARG A 284 -1.38 -8.87 -37.92
N LEU A 285 -1.38 -10.16 -37.66
CA LEU A 285 -0.89 -11.19 -38.57
C LEU A 285 -2.09 -11.98 -39.07
N GLU A 286 -2.11 -12.33 -40.36
CA GLU A 286 -3.18 -13.15 -40.90
C GLU A 286 -3.26 -14.49 -40.14
N GLN A 287 -4.44 -14.84 -39.61
CA GLN A 287 -4.72 -16.11 -38.93
C GLN A 287 -3.90 -16.37 -37.65
N ARG A 288 -3.29 -15.35 -37.06
CA ARG A 288 -2.57 -15.43 -35.78
C ARG A 288 -3.14 -14.42 -34.77
N PRO A 289 -2.90 -14.61 -33.46
CA PRO A 289 -3.23 -13.59 -32.46
C PRO A 289 -2.48 -12.28 -32.75
N ASP A 290 -3.15 -11.16 -32.48
CA ASP A 290 -2.53 -9.83 -32.53
C ASP A 290 -1.30 -9.80 -31.59
N LEU A 291 -0.17 -9.36 -32.13
CA LEU A 291 1.05 -9.17 -31.35
C LEU A 291 1.13 -7.73 -30.88
N ARG A 292 1.28 -7.53 -29.58
CA ARG A 292 1.61 -6.22 -29.02
C ARG A 292 3.09 -6.15 -28.75
N LEU A 293 3.76 -5.18 -29.34
CA LEU A 293 5.21 -5.08 -29.35
C LEU A 293 5.64 -3.73 -28.77
N ALA A 294 6.73 -3.73 -28.00
CA ALA A 294 7.31 -2.52 -27.44
C ALA A 294 7.97 -1.68 -28.54
N LEU A 295 7.73 -0.37 -28.53
CA LEU A 295 8.24 0.56 -29.55
C LEU A 295 9.77 0.60 -29.57
N GLU A 296 10.41 0.49 -28.40
CA GLU A 296 11.87 0.59 -28.25
C GLU A 296 12.63 -0.53 -28.97
N ASP A 297 12.01 -1.70 -29.11
CA ASP A 297 12.61 -2.85 -29.82
C ASP A 297 12.40 -2.77 -31.34
N PHE A 298 11.43 -1.96 -31.79
CA PHE A 298 11.02 -1.86 -33.19
C PHE A 298 10.87 -0.40 -33.65
N PRO A 299 11.98 0.34 -33.81
CA PRO A 299 11.94 1.77 -34.11
C PRO A 299 11.39 2.10 -35.51
N ASP A 300 11.47 1.17 -36.45
CA ASP A 300 11.09 1.35 -37.85
C ASP A 300 10.29 0.17 -38.43
N VAL A 301 9.57 0.40 -39.53
CA VAL A 301 8.75 -0.64 -40.19
C VAL A 301 9.60 -1.82 -40.69
N GLY A 302 10.86 -1.62 -41.06
CA GLY A 302 11.78 -2.69 -41.46
C GLY A 302 12.04 -3.69 -40.33
N SER A 303 12.16 -3.22 -39.08
CA SER A 303 12.23 -4.08 -37.89
C SER A 303 10.91 -4.84 -37.63
N VAL A 304 9.76 -4.20 -37.89
CA VAL A 304 8.43 -4.83 -37.80
C VAL A 304 8.28 -5.95 -38.84
N ILE A 305 8.74 -5.72 -40.08
CA ILE A 305 8.72 -6.71 -41.16
C ILE A 305 9.54 -7.94 -40.76
N ARG A 306 10.76 -7.74 -40.24
CA ARG A 306 11.61 -8.86 -39.76
C ARG A 306 10.91 -9.68 -38.68
N ARG A 307 10.28 -9.01 -37.70
CA ARG A 307 9.52 -9.67 -36.64
C ARG A 307 8.31 -10.44 -37.17
N ALA A 308 7.57 -9.86 -38.11
CA ALA A 308 6.44 -10.52 -38.76
C ALA A 308 6.88 -11.77 -39.55
N ALA A 309 7.99 -11.67 -40.28
CA ALA A 309 8.55 -12.78 -41.05
C ALA A 309 9.03 -13.93 -40.16
N GLU A 310 9.63 -13.63 -38.99
CA GLU A 310 9.98 -14.64 -37.98
C GLU A 310 8.75 -15.40 -37.47
N GLU A 311 7.69 -14.68 -37.12
CA GLU A 311 6.44 -15.26 -36.60
C GLU A 311 5.68 -16.08 -37.67
N LEU A 312 5.75 -15.63 -38.93
CA LEU A 312 5.17 -16.32 -40.09
C LEU A 312 6.09 -17.40 -40.68
N ARG A 313 7.34 -17.48 -40.24
CA ARG A 313 8.39 -18.42 -40.72
C ARG A 313 8.66 -18.32 -42.22
N CYS A 314 8.82 -17.10 -42.73
CA CYS A 314 9.16 -16.80 -44.12
C CYS A 314 10.30 -15.79 -44.21
N GLU A 315 10.70 -15.43 -45.44
CA GLU A 315 11.71 -14.38 -45.65
C GLU A 315 11.10 -12.97 -45.47
N PRO A 316 11.85 -12.00 -44.92
CA PRO A 316 11.36 -10.62 -44.77
C PRO A 316 10.85 -9.98 -46.06
N GLY A 317 11.46 -10.34 -47.21
CA GLY A 317 11.04 -9.84 -48.52
C GLY A 317 9.67 -10.32 -48.98
N ASP A 318 9.16 -11.40 -48.38
CA ASP A 318 7.84 -11.96 -48.68
C ASP A 318 6.73 -11.31 -47.84
N ILE A 319 7.04 -10.37 -46.94
CA ILE A 319 6.07 -9.73 -46.05
C ILE A 319 5.92 -8.24 -46.37
N GLY A 320 4.66 -7.79 -46.44
CA GLY A 320 4.29 -6.38 -46.48
C GLY A 320 3.71 -5.96 -45.15
N VAL A 321 4.08 -4.77 -44.69
CA VAL A 321 3.42 -4.09 -43.56
C VAL A 321 2.57 -2.94 -44.09
N PHE A 322 1.31 -2.92 -43.70
CA PHE A 322 0.28 -1.99 -44.16
C PHE A 322 -0.37 -1.29 -42.96
N ASN A 323 -0.87 -0.08 -43.16
CA ASN A 323 -1.81 0.52 -42.21
C ASN A 323 -3.22 -0.09 -42.38
N LEU A 324 -4.17 0.31 -41.54
CA LEU A 324 -5.55 -0.17 -41.60
C LEU A 324 -6.27 0.22 -42.91
N GLU A 325 -5.80 1.26 -43.61
CA GLU A 325 -6.29 1.66 -44.93
C GLU A 325 -5.72 0.80 -46.09
N GLY A 326 -4.89 -0.20 -45.80
CA GLY A 326 -4.28 -1.09 -46.79
C GLY A 326 -3.12 -0.47 -47.58
N THR A 327 -2.60 0.67 -47.14
CA THR A 327 -1.43 1.32 -47.74
C THR A 327 -0.13 0.72 -47.19
N LYS A 328 0.71 0.19 -48.07
CA LYS A 328 2.03 -0.34 -47.70
C LYS A 328 2.91 0.78 -47.13
N ARG A 329 3.54 0.52 -45.99
CA ARG A 329 4.47 1.45 -45.34
C ARG A 329 5.89 1.23 -45.86
N SER A 330 6.67 2.31 -45.95
CA SER A 330 8.09 2.23 -46.26
C SER A 330 8.83 1.62 -45.08
N GLU A 331 9.84 0.77 -45.34
CA GLU A 331 10.66 0.13 -44.28
C GLU A 331 11.36 1.14 -43.37
N ALA A 332 11.75 2.31 -43.91
CA ALA A 332 12.39 3.37 -43.14
C ALA A 332 11.40 4.24 -42.34
N ALA A 333 10.09 4.00 -42.45
CA ALA A 333 9.11 4.80 -41.72
C ALA A 333 9.18 4.48 -40.23
N ALA A 334 9.23 5.53 -39.40
CA ALA A 334 9.20 5.40 -37.95
C ALA A 334 7.85 4.83 -37.48
N VAL A 335 7.91 3.92 -36.50
CA VAL A 335 6.73 3.43 -35.80
C VAL A 335 6.31 4.46 -34.75
N GLN A 336 5.02 4.64 -34.55
CA GLN A 336 4.46 5.53 -33.52
C GLN A 336 3.64 4.73 -32.50
N PRO A 337 3.55 5.20 -31.25
CA PRO A 337 2.72 4.58 -30.22
C PRO A 337 1.26 4.46 -30.65
N GLY A 338 0.62 3.35 -30.30
CA GLY A 338 -0.79 3.07 -30.58
C GLY A 338 -1.10 2.74 -32.05
N GLN A 339 -0.10 2.71 -32.93
CA GLN A 339 -0.32 2.30 -34.32
C GLN A 339 -0.77 0.84 -34.41
N VAL A 340 -1.59 0.56 -35.42
CA VAL A 340 -1.98 -0.79 -35.78
C VAL A 340 -1.49 -1.06 -37.19
N PHE A 341 -0.68 -2.10 -37.33
CA PHE A 341 -0.19 -2.59 -38.61
C PHE A 341 -0.86 -3.90 -38.97
N LEU A 342 -1.09 -4.09 -40.26
CA LEU A 342 -1.42 -5.38 -40.86
C LEU A 342 -0.15 -5.90 -41.52
N ALA A 343 0.28 -7.12 -41.18
CA ALA A 343 1.33 -7.79 -41.92
C ALA A 343 0.79 -9.02 -42.64
N ASP A 344 1.12 -9.10 -43.92
CA ASP A 344 0.59 -10.10 -44.85
C ASP A 344 1.63 -10.47 -45.90
N PHE A 345 1.43 -11.62 -46.55
CA PHE A 345 2.29 -12.13 -47.61
C PHE A 345 2.18 -11.26 -48.87
N LEU A 346 3.33 -10.94 -49.46
CA LEU A 346 3.43 -10.30 -50.76
C LEU A 346 3.36 -11.38 -51.85
N ALA A 347 2.22 -11.47 -52.54
CA ALA A 347 2.11 -12.31 -53.71
C ALA A 347 2.69 -11.58 -54.95
N PRO A 348 3.58 -12.21 -55.73
CA PRO A 348 4.06 -11.61 -56.97
C PRO A 348 2.93 -11.53 -58.00
N LEU A 349 2.59 -10.32 -58.45
CA LEU A 349 1.65 -10.10 -59.54
C LEU A 349 2.40 -10.08 -60.87
N THR A 350 2.17 -11.10 -61.70
CA THR A 350 2.65 -11.09 -63.09
C THR A 350 1.59 -10.47 -64.00
N VAL A 351 1.81 -9.24 -64.45
CA VAL A 351 0.96 -8.57 -65.45
C VAL A 351 1.53 -8.79 -66.85
N ARG A 352 0.78 -9.46 -67.72
CA ARG A 352 1.13 -9.58 -69.15
C ARG A 352 0.45 -8.44 -69.91
N VAL A 353 1.24 -7.49 -70.40
CA VAL A 353 0.75 -6.40 -71.26
C VAL A 353 0.85 -6.87 -72.71
N LEU A 354 -0.29 -7.02 -73.38
CA LEU A 354 -0.35 -7.30 -74.81
C LEU A 354 -0.30 -5.96 -75.56
N VAL A 355 0.73 -5.77 -76.38
CA VAL A 355 0.82 -4.62 -77.29
C VAL A 355 0.23 -5.05 -78.64
N PRO A 356 -0.81 -4.36 -79.16
CA PRO A 356 -1.38 -4.71 -80.46
C PRO A 356 -0.37 -4.43 -81.60
N GLU A 357 -0.28 -5.36 -82.56
CA GLU A 357 0.53 -5.19 -83.78
C GLU A 357 -0.13 -4.12 -84.68
N SER A 358 0.67 -3.15 -85.12
CA SER A 358 0.28 -1.99 -85.94
C SER A 358 0.17 -2.31 -87.43
#